data_AF-A0A9N8DMW4-F1
#
_entry.id   AF-A0A9N8DMW4-F1
#
_cell.length_a   1.000
_cell.length_b   1.000
_cell.length_c   1.000
_cell.angle_alpha   90.00
_cell.angle_beta   90.00
_cell.angle_gamma   90.00
#
_symmetry.space_group_name_H-M   'P 1'
#
loop_
_entity.id
_entity.type
_entity.pdbx_description
1 polymer ?
#
loop_
_entity_poly.entity_id
_entity_poly.type
_entity_poly.pdbx_seq_one_letter_code
_entity_poly.pdbx_strand_id
1 'polypeptide(L)'
;MIRSCRIPPILNRICDDVIHTSLLVTADGELLGASTKRSSSSLFGPPPDGNTTTTTTPNNNINNSTINTSGAIENLGTLIADIAVDYHRLGEEYAGIDQGATTRSNNNSNSNKSQLQCLLMELELGLVAVSTCGSFDCLVIAIASPTAPLGLVKARIQTLALYVQEALSPLAENT
;
A
#
# COMPACT_ATOMS: atom_id res chain seq x y z
N MET A 1 -4.34 17.39 -16.61
CA MET A 1 -4.11 17.93 -15.24
C MET A 1 -4.52 16.86 -14.25
N ILE A 2 -3.54 16.19 -13.62
CA ILE A 2 -3.78 15.04 -12.74
C ILE A 2 -4.53 15.54 -11.49
N ARG A 3 -5.57 14.82 -11.08
CA ARG A 3 -6.18 14.98 -9.75
C ARG A 3 -5.33 14.25 -8.72
N SER A 4 -4.08 14.68 -8.53
CA SER A 4 -3.19 14.16 -7.47
C SER A 4 -3.86 14.22 -6.08
N CYS A 5 -4.85 15.11 -5.93
CA CYS A 5 -5.77 15.17 -4.80
C CYS A 5 -6.64 13.92 -4.53
N ARG A 6 -6.64 12.88 -5.38
CA ARG A 6 -7.49 11.67 -5.21
C ARG A 6 -6.78 10.41 -4.73
N ILE A 7 -5.45 10.35 -4.78
CA ILE A 7 -4.70 9.18 -4.30
C ILE A 7 -4.82 9.05 -2.77
N PRO A 8 -4.62 10.10 -1.96
CA PRO A 8 -4.73 9.98 -0.50
C PRO A 8 -6.14 9.55 -0.02
N PRO A 9 -7.26 10.05 -0.59
CA PRO A 9 -8.59 9.55 -0.27
C PRO A 9 -8.83 8.07 -0.57
N ILE A 10 -8.19 7.51 -1.61
CA ILE A 10 -8.35 6.09 -1.97
C ILE A 10 -7.57 5.21 -1.01
N LEU A 11 -6.35 5.59 -0.66
CA LEU A 11 -5.55 4.92 0.38
C LEU A 11 -6.28 4.89 1.72
N ASN A 12 -6.86 6.02 2.14
CA ASN A 12 -7.61 6.09 3.40
C ASN A 12 -8.86 5.19 3.44
N ARG A 13 -9.40 4.75 2.30
CA ARG A 13 -10.59 3.87 2.29
C ARG A 13 -10.30 2.46 2.76
N ILE A 14 -9.08 1.97 2.63
CA ILE A 14 -8.73 0.63 3.12
C ILE A 14 -8.31 0.62 4.58
N CYS A 15 -7.94 1.77 5.11
CA CYS A 15 -7.55 1.95 6.49
C CYS A 15 -8.78 1.79 7.40
N ASP A 16 -8.77 0.79 8.26
CA ASP A 16 -9.84 0.49 9.21
C ASP A 16 -9.28 -0.07 10.52
N ASP A 17 -10.08 -0.81 11.28
CA ASP A 17 -9.60 -1.41 12.54
C ASP A 17 -8.57 -2.53 12.31
N VAL A 18 -8.50 -3.07 11.10
CA VAL A 18 -7.59 -4.15 10.72
C VAL A 18 -6.34 -3.60 10.05
N ILE A 19 -6.50 -2.72 9.05
CA ILE A 19 -5.39 -2.09 8.32
C ILE A 19 -5.13 -0.70 8.90
N HIS A 20 -3.98 -0.52 9.52
CA HIS A 20 -3.61 0.72 10.20
C HIS A 20 -3.00 1.75 9.26
N THR A 21 -2.17 1.28 8.32
CA THR A 21 -1.42 2.14 7.40
C THR A 21 -1.47 1.56 5.99
N SER A 22 -1.59 2.44 5.00
CA SER A 22 -1.47 2.10 3.58
C SER A 22 -0.51 3.07 2.91
N LEU A 23 0.42 2.56 2.11
CA LEU A 23 1.42 3.33 1.37
C LEU A 23 1.29 3.03 -0.12
N LEU A 24 1.58 4.02 -0.94
CA LEU A 24 1.83 3.88 -2.38
C LEU A 24 3.27 4.29 -2.61
N VAL A 25 4.10 3.36 -3.07
CA VAL A 25 5.52 3.58 -3.35
C VAL A 25 5.85 3.20 -4.78
N THR A 26 6.88 3.78 -5.37
CA THR A 26 7.44 3.31 -6.65
C THR A 26 8.26 2.04 -6.46
N ALA A 27 8.62 1.36 -7.55
CA ALA A 27 9.57 0.26 -7.52
C ALA A 27 10.97 0.70 -7.05
N ASP A 28 11.33 1.97 -7.24
CA ASP A 28 12.57 2.57 -6.72
C ASP A 28 12.48 2.94 -5.23
N GLY A 29 11.34 2.68 -4.59
CA GLY A 29 11.11 2.98 -3.17
C GLY A 29 10.75 4.43 -2.87
N GLU A 30 10.39 5.24 -3.87
CA GLU A 30 9.90 6.62 -3.67
C GLU A 30 8.46 6.61 -3.16
N LEU A 31 8.18 7.36 -2.09
CA LEU A 31 6.85 7.43 -1.51
C LEU A 31 5.95 8.41 -2.29
N LEU A 32 4.93 7.87 -2.98
CA LEU A 32 3.94 8.66 -3.72
C LEU A 32 2.75 9.08 -2.85
N GLY A 33 2.44 8.32 -1.79
CA GLY A 33 1.37 8.65 -0.87
C GLY A 33 1.28 7.71 0.32
N ALA A 34 0.78 8.23 1.44
CA ALA A 34 0.55 7.46 2.65
C ALA A 34 -0.78 7.84 3.30
N SER A 35 -1.41 6.88 3.97
CA SER A 35 -2.55 7.10 4.84
C SER A 35 -2.39 6.22 6.08
N THR A 36 -2.65 6.81 7.25
CA THR A 36 -2.61 6.10 8.54
C THR A 36 -3.88 6.43 9.30
N LYS A 37 -4.61 5.40 9.72
CA LYS A 37 -5.73 5.58 10.64
C LYS A 37 -5.18 5.87 12.03
N ARG A 38 -5.47 7.08 12.54
CA ARG A 38 -5.29 7.37 13.96
C ARG A 38 -6.46 6.72 14.67
N SER A 39 -6.21 5.67 15.44
CA SER A 39 -7.21 5.14 16.36
C SER A 39 -7.62 6.27 17.30
N SER A 40 -8.86 6.74 17.16
CA SER A 40 -9.44 7.75 18.04
C SER A 40 -9.79 7.11 19.38
N SER A 41 -8.79 6.73 20.18
CA SER A 41 -9.00 6.36 21.57
C SER A 41 -9.15 7.63 22.42
N SER A 42 -10.28 8.32 22.27
CA SER A 42 -10.73 9.36 23.21
C SER A 42 -12.23 9.24 23.53
N LEU A 43 -12.77 8.02 23.59
CA LEU A 43 -14.20 7.79 23.90
C LEU A 43 -14.51 7.55 25.38
N PHE A 44 -13.52 7.64 26.28
CA PHE A 44 -13.74 7.69 27.73
C PHE A 44 -12.86 8.78 28.36
N GLY A 45 -13.19 10.04 28.05
CA GLY A 45 -12.88 11.14 28.98
C GLY A 45 -14.01 11.21 30.03
N PRO A 46 -13.70 11.52 31.31
CA PRO A 46 -14.75 11.75 32.31
C PRO A 46 -15.71 12.87 31.83
N PRO A 47 -16.99 12.82 32.22
CA PRO A 47 -17.99 13.79 31.77
C PRO A 47 -17.53 15.22 32.10
N PRO A 48 -17.55 16.16 31.14
CA PRO A 48 -17.26 17.55 31.43
C PRO A 48 -18.46 18.16 32.13
N ASP A 49 -18.26 18.60 33.37
CA ASP A 49 -19.21 19.45 34.09
C ASP A 49 -19.54 20.69 33.25
N GLY A 50 -20.83 20.97 33.14
CA GLY A 50 -21.39 21.90 32.17
C GLY A 50 -20.92 23.34 32.30
N ASN A 51 -20.53 23.93 31.17
CA ASN A 51 -20.54 25.37 30.91
C ASN A 51 -20.51 25.61 29.39
N THR A 52 -21.57 26.23 28.90
CA THR A 52 -21.82 26.63 27.51
C THR A 52 -21.00 27.86 27.13
N THR A 53 -20.14 27.80 26.11
CA THR A 53 -19.90 28.95 25.21
C THR A 53 -19.48 28.49 23.81
N THR A 54 -20.30 28.85 22.84
CA THR A 54 -20.12 28.69 21.40
C THR A 54 -18.99 29.57 20.87
N THR A 55 -18.00 28.96 20.21
CA THR A 55 -17.25 29.61 19.11
C THR A 55 -16.66 28.55 18.18
N THR A 56 -17.12 28.60 16.93
CA THR A 56 -16.59 27.92 15.75
C THR A 56 -15.12 28.29 15.51
N THR A 57 -14.23 27.31 15.64
CA THR A 57 -12.88 27.32 15.05
C THR A 57 -12.49 25.87 14.69
N PRO A 58 -12.19 25.52 13.42
CA PRO A 58 -11.61 24.22 13.11
C PRO A 58 -10.16 24.21 13.61
N ASN A 59 -9.93 23.51 14.73
CA ASN A 59 -8.64 23.45 15.38
C ASN A 59 -7.68 22.54 14.58
N ASN A 60 -6.91 23.16 13.68
CA ASN A 60 -5.73 22.58 13.04
C ASN A 60 -4.66 22.29 14.11
N ASN A 61 -4.76 21.14 14.76
CA ASN A 61 -3.71 20.65 15.65
C ASN A 61 -2.80 19.68 14.88
N ILE A 62 -1.95 20.24 14.01
CA ILE A 62 -0.95 19.54 13.17
C ILE A 62 0.43 19.61 13.83
N ASN A 63 0.56 19.61 15.16
CA ASN A 63 1.85 19.98 15.75
C ASN A 63 2.48 18.82 16.52
N ASN A 64 3.41 18.14 15.82
CA ASN A 64 4.71 17.64 16.33
C ASN A 64 4.97 16.13 16.50
N SER A 65 4.03 15.24 16.17
CA SER A 65 4.33 13.78 16.11
C SER A 65 4.68 13.26 14.72
N THR A 66 4.40 14.02 13.66
CA THR A 66 4.48 13.54 12.27
C THR A 66 5.89 13.60 11.67
N ILE A 67 6.79 14.43 12.22
CA ILE A 67 8.09 14.75 11.61
C ILE A 67 9.12 13.61 11.76
N ASN A 68 9.05 12.82 12.85
CA ASN A 68 9.95 11.67 13.04
C ASN A 68 9.39 10.37 12.47
N THR A 69 8.07 10.26 12.35
CA THR A 69 7.41 9.07 11.76
C THR A 69 7.38 9.10 10.24
N SER A 70 7.39 10.27 9.59
CA SER A 70 7.39 10.36 8.12
C SER A 70 8.62 9.66 7.54
N GLY A 71 9.82 10.02 8.02
CA GLY A 71 11.06 9.39 7.57
C GLY A 71 11.13 7.89 7.90
N ALA A 72 10.58 7.46 9.03
CA ALA A 72 10.52 6.03 9.36
C ALA A 72 9.61 5.24 8.40
N ILE A 73 8.47 5.82 8.00
CA ILE A 73 7.53 5.21 7.05
C ILE A 73 8.10 5.21 5.63
N GLU A 74 8.79 6.27 5.24
CA GLU A 74 9.51 6.34 3.96
C GLU A 74 10.58 5.25 3.88
N ASN A 75 11.47 5.17 4.89
CA ASN A 75 12.50 4.13 4.96
C ASN A 75 11.91 2.71 4.94
N LEU A 76 10.79 2.50 5.64
CA LEU A 76 10.08 1.22 5.62
C LEU A 76 9.49 0.91 4.24
N GLY A 77 8.89 1.91 3.59
CA GLY A 77 8.34 1.78 2.24
C GLY A 77 9.43 1.42 1.22
N THR A 78 10.58 2.08 1.29
CA THR A 78 11.76 1.78 0.46
C THR A 78 12.26 0.35 0.69
N LEU A 79 12.46 -0.04 1.95
CA LEU A 79 12.91 -1.41 2.28
C LEU A 79 11.94 -2.48 1.76
N ILE A 80 10.64 -2.26 1.92
CA ILE A 80 9.62 -3.21 1.43
C ILE A 80 9.60 -3.25 -0.09
N ALA A 81 9.82 -2.11 -0.76
CA ALA A 81 9.92 -2.05 -2.22
C ALA A 81 11.09 -2.89 -2.73
N ASP A 82 12.28 -2.73 -2.14
CA ASP A 82 13.47 -3.52 -2.47
C ASP A 82 13.19 -5.03 -2.36
N ILE A 83 12.61 -5.45 -1.22
CA ILE A 83 12.23 -6.85 -1.00
C ILE A 83 11.24 -7.32 -2.07
N ALA A 84 10.19 -6.54 -2.35
CA ALA A 84 9.17 -6.92 -3.32
C ALA A 84 9.75 -7.06 -4.73
N VAL A 85 10.67 -6.18 -5.12
CA VAL A 85 11.38 -6.22 -6.41
C VAL A 85 12.27 -7.46 -6.49
N ASP A 86 13.01 -7.79 -5.42
CA ASP A 86 13.84 -8.99 -5.37
C ASP A 86 12.98 -10.26 -5.53
N TYR A 87 11.86 -10.36 -4.82
CA TYR A 87 10.94 -11.49 -4.96
C TYR A 87 10.28 -11.55 -6.33
N HIS A 88 9.99 -10.40 -6.95
CA HIS A 88 9.49 -10.34 -8.31
C HIS A 88 10.52 -10.92 -9.29
N ARG A 89 11.78 -10.48 -9.20
CA ARG A 89 12.89 -10.96 -10.03
C ARG A 89 13.15 -12.46 -9.82
N LEU A 90 13.14 -12.93 -8.57
CA LEU A 90 13.28 -14.36 -8.25
C LEU A 90 12.13 -15.17 -8.88
N GLY A 91 10.90 -14.66 -8.82
CA GLY A 91 9.73 -15.29 -9.45
C GLY A 91 9.90 -15.46 -10.97
N GLU A 92 10.47 -14.46 -11.65
CA GLU A 92 10.77 -14.56 -13.08
C GLU A 92 11.85 -15.62 -13.38
N GLU A 93 12.89 -15.70 -12.56
CA GLU A 93 13.96 -16.71 -12.68
C GLU A 93 13.40 -18.13 -12.53
N TYR A 94 12.55 -18.37 -11.53
CA TYR A 94 11.95 -19.68 -11.31
C TYR A 94 10.94 -20.09 -12.38
N ALA A 95 10.18 -19.14 -12.93
CA ALA A 95 9.24 -19.43 -14.02
C ALA A 95 9.95 -19.94 -15.29
N GLY A 96 11.21 -19.55 -15.50
CA GLY A 96 12.04 -20.02 -16.60
C GLY A 96 12.53 -21.47 -16.45
N ILE A 97 12.62 -21.99 -15.23
CA ILE A 97 13.15 -23.34 -14.96
C ILE A 97 12.15 -24.43 -15.38
N ASP A 98 10.85 -24.20 -15.20
CA ASP A 98 9.80 -25.16 -15.61
C ASP A 98 9.75 -25.35 -17.14
N GLN A 99 10.15 -24.32 -17.91
CA GLN A 99 10.23 -24.41 -19.37
C GLN A 99 11.48 -25.15 -19.89
N GLY A 100 12.46 -25.42 -19.02
CA GLY A 100 13.75 -26.04 -19.39
C GLY A 100 13.71 -27.54 -19.69
N ALA A 101 12.62 -28.25 -19.37
CA ALA A 101 12.50 -29.69 -19.61
C ALA A 101 11.96 -30.08 -21.00
N THR A 102 11.51 -29.12 -21.81
CA THR A 102 10.97 -29.39 -23.16
C THR A 102 11.55 -28.43 -24.19
N THR A 103 12.65 -28.87 -24.81
CA THR A 103 13.27 -28.21 -25.97
C THR A 103 12.30 -28.16 -27.16
N ARG A 104 12.26 -27.00 -27.84
CA ARG A 104 11.58 -26.65 -29.11
C ARG A 104 10.10 -26.27 -29.01
N SER A 105 9.83 -24.96 -28.92
CA SER A 105 8.76 -24.38 -29.73
C SER A 105 9.07 -22.96 -30.17
N ASN A 106 8.88 -22.76 -31.47
CA ASN A 106 9.01 -21.54 -32.24
C ASN A 106 7.95 -20.50 -31.83
N ASN A 107 8.34 -19.23 -31.92
CA ASN A 107 7.55 -18.04 -32.26
C ASN A 107 6.17 -17.84 -31.61
N ASN A 108 6.03 -16.67 -30.98
CA ASN A 108 4.76 -16.01 -30.63
C ASN A 108 4.11 -16.36 -29.28
N SER A 109 4.89 -16.55 -28.22
CA SER A 109 4.35 -16.55 -26.87
C SER A 109 4.49 -15.16 -26.25
N ASN A 110 3.37 -14.43 -26.17
CA ASN A 110 3.11 -13.45 -25.10
C ASN A 110 3.58 -14.11 -23.80
N SER A 111 4.78 -13.76 -23.35
CA SER A 111 5.42 -14.47 -22.25
C SER A 111 4.57 -14.22 -21.02
N ASN A 112 3.93 -15.28 -20.54
CA ASN A 112 3.30 -15.34 -19.23
C ASN A 112 4.42 -15.22 -18.18
N LYS A 113 5.01 -14.02 -18.06
CA LYS A 113 5.92 -13.68 -16.99
C LYS A 113 5.16 -13.93 -15.69
N SER A 114 5.75 -14.70 -14.78
CA SER A 114 5.17 -14.91 -13.45
C SER A 114 5.20 -13.58 -12.69
N GLN A 115 4.18 -12.76 -12.89
CA GLN A 115 4.07 -11.48 -12.23
C GLN A 115 3.70 -11.70 -10.77
N LEU A 116 4.57 -11.30 -9.84
CA LEU A 116 4.25 -11.25 -8.42
C LEU A 116 2.99 -10.40 -8.21
N GLN A 117 1.86 -11.06 -7.92
CA GLN A 117 0.59 -10.37 -7.73
C GLN A 117 0.46 -9.78 -6.32
N CYS A 118 0.92 -10.52 -5.30
CA CYS A 118 0.82 -10.11 -3.92
C CYS A 118 1.87 -10.82 -3.07
N LEU A 119 2.53 -10.09 -2.18
CA LEU A 119 3.44 -10.58 -1.16
C LEU A 119 2.82 -10.32 0.22
N LEU A 120 2.87 -11.32 1.10
CA LEU A 120 2.36 -11.24 2.46
C LEU A 120 3.47 -11.64 3.43
N MET A 121 3.77 -10.78 4.40
CA MET A 121 4.84 -10.95 5.37
C MET A 121 4.28 -10.82 6.79
N GLU A 122 4.29 -11.92 7.53
CA GLU A 122 3.95 -11.94 8.95
C GLU A 122 5.19 -11.54 9.76
N LEU A 123 5.08 -10.45 10.50
CA LEU A 123 6.11 -9.93 11.40
C LEU A 123 5.61 -10.05 12.85
N GLU A 124 6.53 -10.01 13.81
CA GLU A 124 6.20 -10.17 15.24
C GLU A 124 5.13 -9.18 15.74
N LEU A 125 5.10 -7.97 15.16
CA LEU A 125 4.22 -6.88 15.57
C LEU A 125 3.12 -6.55 14.55
N GLY A 126 2.98 -7.30 13.47
CA GLY A 126 1.98 -7.01 12.45
C GLY A 126 2.11 -7.78 11.16
N LEU A 127 1.13 -7.60 10.29
CA LEU A 127 1.11 -8.20 8.96
C LEU A 127 1.37 -7.11 7.91
N VAL A 128 2.36 -7.31 7.05
CA VAL A 128 2.64 -6.45 5.91
C VAL A 128 2.18 -7.14 4.65
N ALA A 129 1.35 -6.46 3.86
CA ALA A 129 0.92 -6.91 2.55
C ALA A 129 1.44 -5.95 1.49
N VAL A 130 1.85 -6.49 0.35
CA VAL A 130 2.31 -5.73 -0.82
C VAL A 130 1.56 -6.24 -2.04
N SER A 131 1.10 -5.34 -2.91
CA SER A 131 0.50 -5.66 -4.19
C SER A 131 1.10 -4.78 -5.27
N THR A 132 1.43 -5.37 -6.41
CA THR A 132 1.92 -4.65 -7.59
C THR A 132 0.76 -4.02 -8.33
N CYS A 133 0.97 -2.85 -8.94
CA CYS A 133 0.03 -2.24 -9.88
C CYS A 133 0.44 -2.68 -11.30
N GLY A 134 -0.41 -3.40 -12.04
CA GLY A 134 0.06 -4.17 -13.20
C GLY A 134 0.70 -3.36 -14.35
N SER A 135 0.32 -2.10 -14.52
CA SER A 135 0.78 -1.23 -15.63
C SER A 135 1.70 -0.09 -15.20
N PHE A 136 2.02 -0.01 -13.90
CA PHE A 136 2.85 1.06 -13.34
C PHE A 136 3.88 0.43 -12.41
N ASP A 137 5.09 0.96 -12.39
CA ASP A 137 6.14 0.53 -11.46
C ASP A 137 5.85 1.09 -10.06
N CYS A 138 4.69 0.74 -9.51
CA CYS A 138 4.15 1.18 -8.24
C CYS A 138 3.66 -0.02 -7.43
N LEU A 139 3.90 0.06 -6.14
CA LEU A 139 3.53 -0.93 -5.15
C LEU A 139 2.58 -0.30 -4.16
N VAL A 140 1.48 -0.99 -3.88
CA VAL A 140 0.61 -0.69 -2.75
C VAL A 140 1.06 -1.54 -1.59
N ILE A 141 1.32 -0.90 -0.45
CA ILE A 141 1.72 -1.56 0.80
C ILE A 141 0.64 -1.31 1.84
N ALA A 142 0.27 -2.33 2.61
CA ALA A 142 -0.63 -2.21 3.75
C ALA A 142 0.00 -2.84 5.00
N ILE A 143 -0.10 -2.14 6.13
CA ILE A 143 0.33 -2.61 7.45
C ILE A 143 -0.92 -2.85 8.28
N ALA A 144 -1.11 -4.08 8.71
CA ALA A 144 -2.28 -4.55 9.43
C ALA A 144 -1.91 -5.13 10.81
N SER A 145 -2.92 -5.23 11.67
CA SER A 145 -2.81 -5.92 12.97
C SER A 145 -2.28 -7.35 12.81
N PRO A 146 -1.47 -7.87 13.75
CA PRO A 146 -1.02 -9.27 13.72
C PRO A 146 -2.17 -10.28 13.82
N THR A 147 -3.34 -9.86 14.32
CA THR A 147 -4.55 -10.71 14.41
C THR A 147 -5.43 -10.66 13.16
N ALA A 148 -5.02 -9.90 12.13
CA ALA A 148 -5.78 -9.72 10.91
C ALA A 148 -5.88 -11.02 10.09
N PRO A 149 -7.08 -11.41 9.61
CA PRO A 149 -7.20 -12.54 8.71
C PRO A 149 -6.45 -12.27 7.40
N LEU A 150 -5.46 -13.12 7.07
CA LEU A 150 -4.61 -12.98 5.88
C LEU A 150 -5.41 -12.81 4.58
N GLY A 151 -6.48 -13.59 4.42
CA GLY A 151 -7.37 -13.53 3.27
C GLY A 151 -8.09 -12.18 3.12
N LEU A 152 -8.45 -11.54 4.24
CA LEU A 152 -9.09 -10.22 4.24
C LEU A 152 -8.09 -9.15 3.79
N VAL A 153 -6.87 -9.16 4.35
CA VAL A 153 -5.82 -8.19 4.00
C VAL A 153 -5.44 -8.33 2.53
N LYS A 154 -5.25 -9.57 2.06
CA LYS A 154 -4.99 -9.87 0.65
C LYS A 154 -6.09 -9.34 -0.27
N ALA A 155 -7.35 -9.65 0.01
CA ALA A 155 -8.47 -9.22 -0.83
C ALA A 155 -8.54 -7.68 -0.94
N ARG A 156 -8.31 -6.99 0.18
CA ARG A 156 -8.35 -5.53 0.21
C ARG A 156 -7.19 -4.87 -0.52
N ILE A 157 -5.97 -5.35 -0.31
CA ILE A 157 -4.81 -4.74 -0.97
C ILE A 157 -4.85 -4.96 -2.49
N GLN A 158 -5.30 -6.14 -2.94
CA GLN A 158 -5.49 -6.40 -4.37
C GLN A 158 -6.59 -5.52 -4.97
N THR A 159 -7.70 -5.36 -4.25
CA THR A 159 -8.77 -4.43 -4.66
C THR A 159 -8.25 -3.00 -4.76
N LEU A 160 -7.44 -2.56 -3.79
CA LEU A 160 -6.83 -1.24 -3.81
C LEU A 160 -5.88 -1.05 -4.98
N ALA A 161 -5.02 -2.03 -5.25
CA ALA A 161 -4.10 -1.99 -6.38
C ALA A 161 -4.86 -1.82 -7.70
N LEU A 162 -5.98 -2.52 -7.89
CA LEU A 162 -6.85 -2.35 -9.06
C LEU A 162 -7.41 -0.93 -9.16
N TYR A 163 -7.91 -0.36 -8.07
CA TYR A 163 -8.41 1.01 -8.05
C TYR A 163 -7.32 2.05 -8.33
N VAL A 164 -6.12 1.86 -7.76
CA VAL A 164 -4.97 2.74 -8.00
C VAL A 164 -4.54 2.64 -9.46
N GLN A 165 -4.42 1.44 -10.00
CA GLN A 165 -4.09 1.21 -11.40
C GLN A 165 -5.10 1.88 -12.34
N GLU A 166 -6.41 1.73 -12.09
CA GLU A 166 -7.46 2.40 -12.87
C GLU A 166 -7.36 3.93 -12.77
N ALA A 167 -7.10 4.46 -11.57
CA ALA A 167 -6.94 5.89 -11.35
C ALA A 167 -5.69 6.47 -12.04
N LEU A 168 -4.64 5.66 -12.21
CA LEU A 168 -3.39 6.04 -12.87
C LEU A 168 -3.42 5.77 -14.38
N SER A 169 -4.26 4.85 -14.89
CA SER A 169 -4.31 4.47 -16.31
C SER A 169 -4.36 5.65 -17.31
N PRO A 170 -5.13 6.74 -17.07
CA PRO A 170 -5.13 7.91 -17.96
C PRO A 170 -3.79 8.66 -18.05
N LEU A 171 -2.87 8.42 -17.12
CA LEU A 171 -1.52 8.99 -17.14
C LEU A 171 -0.61 8.26 -18.13
N ALA A 172 -0.79 6.94 -18.29
CA ALA A 172 0.06 6.13 -19.16
C ALA A 172 -0.14 6.45 -20.66
N GLU A 173 -1.35 6.85 -21.07
CA GLU A 173 -1.68 7.11 -22.48
C GLU A 173 -1.07 8.42 -23.04
N ASN A 174 -0.50 9.27 -22.18
CA ASN A 174 0.06 10.58 -22.57
C ASN A 174 1.60 10.64 -22.56
N THR A 175 2.28 9.49 -22.49
CA THR A 175 3.75 9.38 -22.49
C THR A 175 4.20 8.55 -23.68
#